data_AF-A0A5K1DHS1-F1
#
_entry.id   AF-A0A5K1DHS1-F1
#
_cell.length_a   1.000
_cell.length_b   1.000
_cell.length_c   1.000
_cell.angle_alpha   90.00
_cell.angle_beta   90.00
_cell.angle_gamma   90.00
#
_symmetry.space_group_name_H-M   'P 1'
#
loop_
_entity.id
_entity.type
_entity.pdbx_description
1 polymer ?
#
loop_
_entity_poly.entity_id
_entity_poly.type
_entity_poly.pdbx_seq_one_letter_code
_entity_poly.pdbx_strand_id
1 'polypeptide(L)'
;GVSKGLVAEKLLSVMAEGNRQPDFVLCIGDDRSDEDMFEVISSGSPGASASGSFFNREVFACTVGQKPSKAKYYVDDTIEVIKMLEALAGP
;
A
#
# COMPACT_ATOMS: atom_id res chain seq x y z
N GLY A 1 3.91 -3.23 19.76
CA GLY A 1 4.58 -4.22 18.89
C GLY A 1 4.98 -3.54 17.60
N VAL A 2 5.86 -4.14 16.79
CA VAL A 2 6.25 -3.61 15.47
C VAL A 2 5.51 -4.42 14.40
N SER A 3 4.89 -3.76 13.42
CA SER A 3 4.24 -4.40 12.27
C SER A 3 4.47 -3.58 11.00
N LYS A 4 4.34 -4.22 9.82
CA LYS A 4 4.42 -3.54 8.53
C LYS A 4 3.32 -2.48 8.38
N GLY A 5 2.13 -2.72 8.95
CA GLY A 5 1.04 -1.74 9.03
C GLY A 5 1.42 -0.46 9.77
N LEU A 6 2.07 -0.56 10.94
CA LEU A 6 2.54 0.62 11.69
C LEU A 6 3.60 1.42 10.92
N VAL A 7 4.48 0.74 10.19
CA VAL A 7 5.48 1.41 9.33
C VAL A 7 4.79 2.15 8.18
N ALA A 8 3.80 1.53 7.54
CA ALA A 8 3.03 2.15 6.46
C ALA A 8 2.25 3.40 6.94
N GLU A 9 1.59 3.30 8.10
CA GLU A 9 0.90 4.43 8.73
C GLU A 9 1.87 5.57 9.03
N LYS A 10 3.04 5.26 9.61
CA LYS A 10 4.05 6.26 9.92
C LYS A 10 4.60 6.93 8.65
N LEU A 11 4.84 6.17 7.58
CA LEU A 11 5.31 6.71 6.30
C LEU A 11 4.30 7.70 5.72
N LEU A 12 3.02 7.31 5.64
CA LEU A 12 1.95 8.19 5.15
C LEU A 12 1.80 9.45 6.01
N SER A 13 1.96 9.33 7.33
CA SER A 13 1.91 10.47 8.25
C SER A 13 3.06 11.45 7.99
N VAL A 14 4.30 10.95 7.86
CA VAL A 14 5.48 11.77 7.55
C VAL A 14 5.36 12.45 6.18
N MET A 15 4.81 11.75 5.19
CA MET A 15 4.53 12.32 3.87
C MET A 15 3.48 13.44 3.94
N ALA A 16 2.42 13.25 4.72
CA ALA A 16 1.38 14.25 4.92
C ALA A 16 1.91 15.49 5.66
N GLU A 17 2.70 15.32 6.71
CA GLU A 17 3.38 16.41 7.44
C GLU A 17 4.29 17.23 6.51
N GLY A 18 4.93 16.58 5.53
CA GLY A 18 5.76 17.22 4.52
C GLY A 18 4.99 17.83 3.33
N ASN A 19 3.65 17.85 3.35
CA ASN A 19 2.80 18.23 2.21
C ASN A 19 3.11 17.44 0.91
N ARG A 20 3.49 16.16 1.05
CA ARG A 20 3.81 15.24 -0.05
C ARG A 20 2.88 14.03 -0.03
N GLN A 21 1.58 14.25 0.10
CA GLN A 21 0.61 13.16 0.09
C GLN A 21 0.65 12.46 -1.29
N PRO A 22 0.75 11.12 -1.34
CA PRO A 22 0.75 10.40 -2.60
C PRO A 22 -0.66 10.39 -3.21
N ASP A 23 -0.73 10.59 -4.52
CA ASP A 23 -1.92 10.41 -5.36
C ASP A 23 -2.05 8.96 -5.89
N PHE A 24 -0.94 8.23 -5.97
CA PHE A 24 -0.87 6.82 -6.32
C PHE A 24 -0.09 6.02 -5.28
N VAL A 25 -0.58 4.84 -4.89
CA VAL A 25 0.17 3.89 -4.07
C VAL A 25 -0.05 2.46 -4.53
N LEU A 26 1.08 1.80 -4.80
CA LEU A 26 1.20 0.38 -5.01
C LEU A 26 1.83 -0.25 -3.76
N CYS A 27 1.15 -1.21 -3.14
CA CYS A 27 1.74 -2.02 -2.06
C CYS A 27 1.66 -3.51 -2.41
N ILE A 28 2.76 -4.22 -2.21
CA ILE A 28 2.95 -5.61 -2.62
C ILE A 28 3.49 -6.41 -1.43
N GLY A 29 2.94 -7.59 -1.19
CA GLY A 29 3.39 -8.47 -0.11
C GLY A 29 2.99 -9.93 -0.32
N ASP A 30 3.75 -10.86 0.22
CA ASP A 30 3.61 -12.30 -0.03
C ASP A 30 3.23 -13.11 1.22
N ASP A 31 3.28 -12.52 2.40
CA ASP A 31 3.08 -13.27 3.64
C ASP A 31 2.04 -12.65 4.59
N ARG A 32 1.81 -13.34 5.71
CA ARG A 32 0.84 -12.92 6.71
C ARG A 32 1.16 -11.55 7.32
N SER A 33 2.44 -11.18 7.40
CA SER A 33 2.84 -9.90 8.00
C SER A 33 2.48 -8.70 7.12
N ASP A 34 2.24 -8.91 5.82
CA ASP A 34 1.79 -7.88 4.87
C ASP A 34 0.30 -7.56 5.00
N GLU A 35 -0.49 -8.42 5.62
CA GLU A 35 -1.94 -8.24 5.77
C GLU A 35 -2.28 -6.96 6.53
N ASP A 36 -1.52 -6.63 7.58
CA ASP A 36 -1.70 -5.38 8.33
C ASP A 36 -1.31 -4.14 7.49
N MET A 37 -0.37 -4.29 6.55
CA MET A 37 0.00 -3.22 5.62
C MET A 37 -1.13 -2.97 4.61
N PHE A 38 -1.73 -4.03 4.06
CA PHE A 38 -2.85 -3.90 3.12
C PHE A 38 -4.05 -3.20 3.75
N GLU A 39 -4.36 -3.53 5.01
CA GLU A 39 -5.47 -2.93 5.74
C GLU A 39 -5.25 -1.42 5.97
N VAL A 40 -4.08 -1.04 6.48
CA VAL A 40 -3.73 0.37 6.75
C VAL A 40 -3.71 1.19 5.45
N ILE A 41 -3.10 0.66 4.40
CA ILE A 41 -2.99 1.37 3.12
C ILE A 41 -4.35 1.49 2.45
N SER A 42 -5.28 0.54 2.64
CA SER A 42 -6.61 0.61 2.01
C SER A 42 -7.61 1.46 2.79
N SER A 43 -7.50 1.50 4.12
CA SER A 43 -8.45 2.22 4.99
C SER A 43 -8.21 3.73 5.05
N GLY A 44 -6.99 4.20 4.73
CA GLY A 44 -6.59 5.57 5.00
C GLY A 44 -6.43 5.82 6.51
N SER A 45 -5.51 6.70 6.91
CA SER A 45 -5.18 6.88 8.33
C SER A 45 -6.44 7.11 9.20
N PRO A 46 -6.72 6.27 10.22
CA PRO A 46 -7.86 6.44 11.13
C PRO A 46 -7.78 7.71 12.00
N GLY A 47 -6.64 8.40 12.00
CA GLY A 47 -6.40 9.64 12.73
C GLY A 47 -6.69 10.92 11.95
N ALA A 48 -7.00 10.83 10.65
CA ALA A 48 -7.31 11.98 9.80
C ALA A 48 -8.74 12.48 9.99
N SER A 49 -9.14 12.71 11.24
CA SER A 49 -10.26 13.61 11.52
C SER A 49 -9.85 15.03 11.09
N ALA A 50 -10.46 15.49 10.00
CA ALA A 50 -10.73 16.89 9.69
C ALA A 50 -9.71 17.79 8.94
N SER A 51 -8.62 17.31 8.31
CA SER A 51 -7.83 18.24 7.44
C SER A 51 -7.04 17.69 6.23
N GLY A 52 -6.88 16.38 6.04
CA GLY A 52 -6.09 15.86 4.92
C GLY A 52 -6.68 14.56 4.40
N SER A 53 -7.64 14.68 3.51
CA SER A 53 -8.59 13.58 3.33
C SER A 53 -8.14 12.42 2.45
N PHE A 54 -6.95 12.33 1.86
CA PHE A 54 -6.59 11.24 0.92
C PHE A 54 -7.67 10.84 -0.13
N PHE A 55 -8.73 11.64 -0.36
CA PHE A 55 -9.95 11.22 -1.06
C PHE A 55 -9.70 10.88 -2.54
N ASN A 56 -8.56 11.29 -3.08
CA ASN A 56 -8.18 11.10 -4.47
C ASN A 56 -7.02 10.12 -4.67
N ARG A 57 -6.63 9.34 -3.66
CA ARG A 57 -5.52 8.40 -3.81
C ARG A 57 -5.97 7.11 -4.49
N GLU A 58 -5.34 6.77 -5.60
CA GLU A 58 -5.49 5.47 -6.24
C GLU A 58 -4.62 4.44 -5.50
N VAL A 59 -5.27 3.43 -4.93
CA VAL A 59 -4.62 2.41 -4.10
C VAL A 59 -4.70 1.05 -4.77
N PHE A 60 -3.53 0.44 -4.96
CA PHE A 60 -3.34 -0.89 -5.51
C PHE A 60 -2.62 -1.75 -4.48
N ALA A 61 -3.39 -2.45 -3.65
CA ALA A 61 -2.88 -3.46 -2.74
C ALA A 61 -2.88 -4.83 -3.42
N CYS A 62 -1.71 -5.44 -3.53
CA CYS A 62 -1.47 -6.68 -4.26
C CYS A 62 -0.82 -7.73 -3.35
N THR A 63 -1.43 -8.90 -3.24
CA THR A 63 -0.75 -10.05 -2.64
C THR A 63 -0.02 -10.87 -3.71
N VAL A 64 1.15 -11.43 -3.38
CA VAL A 64 1.88 -12.33 -4.30
C VAL A 64 1.38 -13.76 -4.11
N GLY A 65 0.99 -14.40 -5.21
CA GLY A 65 0.32 -15.69 -5.23
C GLY A 65 -1.18 -15.59 -4.99
N GLN A 66 -1.94 -16.52 -5.58
CA GLN A 66 -3.38 -16.61 -5.38
C GLN A 66 -3.70 -17.23 -4.02
N LYS A 67 -4.01 -16.38 -3.04
CA LYS A 67 -4.32 -16.79 -1.66
C LYS A 67 -5.33 -15.86 -1.01
N PRO A 68 -6.02 -16.30 0.07
CA PRO A 68 -6.82 -15.39 0.89
C PRO A 68 -5.96 -14.23 1.41
N SER A 69 -6.39 -13.00 1.16
CA SER A 69 -5.68 -11.79 1.57
C SER A 69 -6.67 -10.62 1.72
N LYS A 70 -6.30 -9.62 2.53
CA LYS A 70 -6.93 -8.31 2.63
C LYS A 70 -6.57 -7.42 1.42
N ALA A 71 -5.55 -7.77 0.64
CA ALA A 71 -5.25 -7.11 -0.62
C ALA A 71 -6.41 -7.29 -1.63
N LYS A 72 -6.70 -6.23 -2.40
CA LYS A 72 -7.77 -6.26 -3.42
C LYS A 72 -7.35 -7.04 -4.66
N TYR A 73 -6.07 -7.01 -4.99
CA TYR A 73 -5.52 -7.62 -6.19
C TYR A 73 -4.48 -8.69 -5.82
N TYR A 74 -4.09 -9.49 -6.79
CA TYR A 74 -2.96 -10.40 -6.66
C TYR A 74 -2.05 -10.31 -7.89
N VAL A 75 -0.82 -10.72 -7.71
CA VAL A 75 0.16 -10.97 -8.78
C VAL A 75 0.62 -12.42 -8.63
N ASP A 76 0.72 -13.19 -9.72
CA ASP A 76 0.90 -14.64 -9.63
C ASP A 76 2.19 -15.06 -8.90
N ASP A 77 3.29 -14.39 -9.19
CA ASP A 77 4.60 -14.65 -8.59
C ASP A 77 5.50 -13.41 -8.60
N THR A 78 6.72 -13.56 -8.08
CA THR A 78 7.70 -12.47 -8.02
C THR A 78 8.23 -12.04 -9.38
N ILE A 79 8.17 -12.90 -10.40
CA ILE A 79 8.57 -12.55 -11.77
C ILE A 79 7.56 -11.57 -12.36
N GLU A 80 6.26 -11.84 -12.18
CA GLU A 80 5.20 -10.91 -12.60
C GLU A 80 5.25 -9.58 -11.82
N VAL A 81 5.68 -9.60 -10.55
CA VAL A 81 5.96 -8.36 -9.80
C VAL A 81 7.06 -7.54 -10.48
N ILE A 82 8.16 -8.16 -10.88
CA ILE A 82 9.27 -7.48 -11.55
C ILE A 82 8.79 -6.89 -12.89
N LYS A 83 8.09 -7.67 -13.71
CA LYS A 83 7.53 -7.20 -15.00
C LYS A 83 6.59 -6.01 -14.83
N MET A 84 5.74 -6.03 -13.80
CA MET A 84 4.86 -4.91 -13.49
C MET A 84 5.66 -3.65 -13.12
N LEU A 85 6.70 -3.78 -12.30
CA LEU A 85 7.56 -2.66 -11.92
C LEU A 85 8.37 -2.11 -13.11
N GLU A 86 8.87 -3.00 -13.98
CA GLU A 86 9.54 -2.61 -15.23
C GLU A 86 8.59 -1.84 -16.15
N ALA A 87 7.34 -2.30 -16.30
CA ALA A 87 6.34 -1.60 -17.10
C ALA A 87 5.99 -0.20 -16.53
N LEU A 88 5.97 -0.07 -15.20
CA LEU A 88 5.71 1.21 -14.51
C LEU A 88 6.89 2.19 -14.60
N ALA A 89 8.12 1.69 -14.64
CA ALA A 89 9.32 2.53 -14.76
C ALA A 89 9.38 3.29 -16.10
N GLY A 90 8.60 2.84 -17.09
CA GLY A 90 8.61 3.38 -18.45
C GLY A 90 9.84 2.92 -19.25
N PRO A 91 9.83 3.17 -20.57
CA PRO A 91 10.98 2.92 -21.45
C PRO A 91 12.17 3.86 -21.18
#